data_AF-A0A1X0U4H9-F1
#
_entry.id   AF-A0A1X0U4H9-F1
#
_cell.length_a   1.000
_cell.length_b   1.000
_cell.length_c   1.000
_cell.angle_alpha   90.00
_cell.angle_beta   90.00
_cell.angle_gamma   90.00
#
_symmetry.space_group_name_H-M   'P 1'
#
loop_
_entity.id
_entity.type
_entity.pdbx_description
1 polymer ?
#
loop_
_entity_poly.entity_id
_entity_poly.type
_entity_poly.pdbx_seq_one_letter_code
_entity_poly.pdbx_strand_id
1 'polypeptide(L)'
;MRNLLPPPWIKFPSMDPFSIGWRMGASEDYKFKFNDWLKTLSQDERTEYRRLFAEPAIWRGYWDERLGSDESALFINDEFAIPLWDCEPRYDLAWLKKRYNAGTAGKFLLFWGHQKSASISTSCLSQWYAASFWQDEVRYVCAEQYMMAKKAECFGDEETLEQILAAKDPAQMKALGRQVCGFDAKVWDEVKFSVVLNASYLKFSQNAPLRDFLLQTGSKILVEASPVDKIWGIGLGASDENAQNPMKWRGQNLLGFALMRARER
;
A
#
# COMPACT_ATOMS: atom_id res chain seq x y z
N MET A 1 -5.22 -33.63 -11.33
CA MET A 1 -5.61 -33.30 -9.94
C MET A 1 -7.13 -33.32 -9.82
N ARG A 2 -7.72 -34.35 -9.21
CA ARG A 2 -9.15 -34.33 -8.85
C ARG A 2 -9.24 -33.77 -7.41
N ASN A 3 -10.14 -32.82 -7.15
CA ASN A 3 -10.37 -32.15 -5.85
C ASN A 3 -9.29 -31.15 -5.39
N LEU A 4 -9.07 -30.09 -6.17
CA LEU A 4 -8.30 -28.93 -5.72
C LEU A 4 -9.07 -28.15 -4.66
N LEU A 5 -8.45 -27.92 -3.49
CA LEU A 5 -8.94 -26.90 -2.57
C LEU A 5 -8.35 -25.54 -2.99
N PRO A 6 -9.12 -24.44 -3.00
CA PRO A 6 -8.56 -23.12 -3.23
C PRO A 6 -7.64 -22.69 -2.08
N PRO A 7 -6.61 -21.87 -2.35
CA PRO A 7 -5.77 -21.34 -1.28
C PRO A 7 -6.57 -20.40 -0.37
N PRO A 8 -6.11 -20.15 0.87
CA PRO A 8 -6.81 -19.32 1.85
C PRO A 8 -7.24 -17.95 1.32
N TRP A 9 -6.39 -17.27 0.54
CA TRP A 9 -6.69 -15.96 -0.05
C TRP A 9 -7.74 -15.97 -1.17
N ILE A 10 -7.97 -17.12 -1.81
CA ILE A 10 -9.09 -17.27 -2.76
C ILE A 10 -10.37 -17.63 -2.01
N LYS A 11 -10.26 -18.47 -0.98
CA LYS A 11 -11.44 -18.89 -0.19
C LYS A 11 -11.99 -17.76 0.68
N PHE A 12 -11.13 -16.94 1.26
CA PHE A 12 -11.46 -15.83 2.15
C PHE A 12 -10.77 -14.54 1.67
N PRO A 13 -11.21 -13.97 0.53
CA PRO A 13 -10.52 -12.85 -0.12
C PRO A 13 -10.53 -11.54 0.68
N SER A 14 -11.43 -11.40 1.65
CA SER A 14 -11.51 -10.24 2.54
C SER A 14 -10.72 -10.42 3.85
N MET A 15 -10.07 -11.56 4.06
CA MET A 15 -9.40 -11.88 5.32
C MET A 15 -7.89 -11.77 5.17
N ASP A 16 -7.31 -10.78 5.86
CA ASP A 16 -5.86 -10.59 5.96
C ASP A 16 -5.18 -11.82 6.60
N PRO A 17 -4.00 -12.27 6.14
CA PRO A 17 -3.30 -13.44 6.67
C PRO A 17 -3.01 -13.39 8.17
N PHE A 18 -2.93 -12.21 8.77
CA PHE A 18 -2.69 -12.00 10.20
C PHE A 18 -3.96 -11.76 11.01
N SER A 19 -5.14 -11.79 10.36
CA SER A 19 -6.43 -11.64 11.03
C SER A 19 -6.67 -12.71 12.10
N ILE A 20 -7.25 -12.29 13.23
CA ILE A 20 -7.69 -13.21 14.29
C ILE A 20 -8.71 -14.25 13.79
N GLY A 21 -9.40 -13.98 12.68
CA GLY A 21 -10.31 -14.94 12.04
C GLY A 21 -9.62 -16.24 11.61
N TRP A 22 -8.30 -16.26 11.43
CA TRP A 22 -7.57 -17.51 11.15
C TRP A 22 -7.33 -18.39 12.37
N ARG A 23 -7.69 -17.91 13.57
CA ARG A 23 -7.56 -18.62 14.85
C ARG A 23 -8.91 -18.92 15.50
N MET A 24 -10.01 -18.61 14.81
CA MET A 24 -11.36 -18.85 15.30
C MET A 24 -12.35 -19.12 14.15
N GLY A 25 -13.16 -20.16 14.29
CA GLY A 25 -14.33 -20.41 13.45
C GLY A 25 -14.01 -21.00 12.06
N ALA A 26 -14.92 -20.80 11.10
CA ALA A 26 -14.89 -21.52 9.82
C ALA A 26 -13.63 -21.29 8.96
N SER A 27 -12.96 -20.14 9.11
CA SER A 27 -11.69 -19.82 8.44
C SER A 27 -10.51 -20.61 9.00
N GLU A 28 -10.48 -20.82 10.32
CA GLU A 28 -9.50 -21.68 10.98
C GLU A 28 -9.67 -23.14 10.54
N ASP A 29 -10.89 -23.67 10.62
CA ASP A 29 -11.21 -25.04 10.18
C ASP A 29 -10.79 -25.28 8.72
N TYR A 30 -11.06 -24.29 7.87
CA TYR A 30 -10.66 -24.35 6.47
C TYR A 30 -9.14 -24.34 6.30
N LYS A 31 -8.43 -23.49 7.05
CA LYS A 31 -6.96 -23.39 6.99
C LYS A 31 -6.31 -24.71 7.38
N PHE A 32 -6.81 -25.37 8.43
CA PHE A 32 -6.36 -26.72 8.81
C PHE A 32 -6.63 -27.74 7.72
N LYS A 33 -7.88 -27.84 7.25
CA LYS A 33 -8.27 -28.74 6.16
C LYS A 33 -7.43 -28.55 4.89
N PHE A 34 -7.17 -27.29 4.53
CA PHE A 34 -6.37 -26.94 3.37
C PHE A 34 -4.92 -27.40 3.53
N ASN A 35 -4.30 -27.13 4.68
CA ASN A 35 -2.91 -27.50 4.93
C ASN A 35 -2.73 -29.03 5.02
N ASP A 36 -3.66 -29.74 5.63
CA ASP A 36 -3.65 -31.20 5.67
C ASP A 36 -3.78 -31.79 4.26
N TRP A 37 -4.71 -31.26 3.45
CA TRP A 37 -4.83 -31.63 2.04
C TRP A 37 -3.57 -31.34 1.24
N LEU A 38 -2.95 -30.17 1.41
CA LEU A 38 -1.73 -29.80 0.71
C LEU A 38 -0.59 -30.76 1.04
N LYS A 39 -0.53 -31.24 2.29
CA LYS A 39 0.43 -32.28 2.72
C LYS A 39 0.21 -33.63 2.04
N THR A 40 -1.00 -33.94 1.56
CA THR A 40 -1.26 -35.20 0.82
C THR A 40 -0.73 -35.20 -0.61
N LEU A 41 -0.47 -34.02 -1.19
CA LEU A 41 0.04 -33.90 -2.56
C LEU A 41 1.53 -34.26 -2.65
N SER A 42 1.92 -34.83 -3.80
CA SER A 42 3.33 -35.04 -4.15
C SER A 42 4.06 -33.71 -4.40
N GLN A 43 5.39 -33.74 -4.44
CA GLN A 43 6.20 -32.55 -4.67
C GLN A 43 5.93 -31.88 -6.03
N ASP A 44 5.74 -32.68 -7.09
CA ASP A 44 5.42 -32.18 -8.43
C ASP A 44 4.03 -31.54 -8.47
N GLU A 45 3.05 -32.15 -7.80
CA GLU A 45 1.70 -31.60 -7.69
C GLU A 45 1.66 -30.30 -6.89
N ARG A 46 2.43 -30.19 -5.81
CA ARG A 46 2.57 -28.93 -5.05
C ARG A 46 3.22 -27.84 -5.90
N THR A 47 4.25 -28.18 -6.68
CA THR A 47 4.96 -27.21 -7.53
C THR A 47 4.03 -26.65 -8.60
N GLU A 48 3.29 -27.52 -9.29
CA GLU A 48 2.31 -27.10 -10.28
C GLU A 48 1.13 -26.34 -9.63
N TYR A 49 0.69 -26.74 -8.43
CA TYR A 49 -0.32 -26.00 -7.68
C TYR A 49 0.13 -24.58 -7.32
N ARG A 50 1.35 -24.42 -6.79
CA ARG A 50 1.94 -23.12 -6.46
C ARG A 50 2.09 -22.23 -7.70
N ARG A 51 2.35 -22.83 -8.87
CA ARG A 51 2.40 -22.12 -10.15
C ARG A 51 1.02 -21.62 -10.57
N LEU A 52 -0.02 -22.43 -10.39
CA LEU A 52 -1.41 -22.05 -10.70
C LEU A 52 -1.96 -21.00 -9.73
N PHE A 53 -1.52 -21.04 -8.47
CA PHE A 53 -1.98 -20.17 -7.40
C PHE A 53 -0.80 -19.44 -6.76
N ALA A 54 -0.29 -18.44 -7.46
CA ALA A 54 0.76 -17.56 -6.94
C ALA A 54 0.32 -16.86 -5.65
N GLU A 55 1.26 -16.68 -4.72
CA GLU A 55 1.01 -15.96 -3.46
C GLU A 55 0.75 -14.48 -3.74
N PRO A 56 -0.36 -13.91 -3.25
CA PRO A 56 -0.53 -12.47 -3.18
C PRO A 56 0.51 -11.83 -2.27
N ALA A 57 0.71 -10.53 -2.48
CA ALA A 57 1.56 -9.62 -1.69
C ALA A 57 1.71 -9.99 -0.20
N ILE A 58 0.56 -10.05 0.47
CA ILE A 58 0.42 -10.19 1.93
C ILE A 58 0.57 -11.64 2.41
N TRP A 59 0.39 -12.61 1.52
CA TRP A 59 0.51 -14.05 1.81
C TRP A 59 1.91 -14.60 1.46
N ARG A 60 2.87 -13.72 1.20
CA ARG A 60 4.23 -14.12 0.84
C ARG A 60 4.86 -15.00 1.91
N GLY A 61 5.44 -16.12 1.47
CA GLY A 61 6.08 -17.10 2.33
C GLY A 61 5.10 -18.12 2.90
N TYR A 62 3.81 -18.07 2.57
CA TYR A 62 2.83 -19.07 3.04
C TYR A 62 3.20 -20.49 2.58
N TRP A 63 3.63 -20.66 1.34
CA TRP A 63 4.02 -21.94 0.77
C TRP A 63 5.26 -22.54 1.41
N ASP A 64 6.15 -21.69 1.90
CA ASP A 64 7.42 -22.11 2.49
C ASP A 64 7.37 -22.07 4.03
N GLU A 65 6.17 -21.91 4.60
CA GLU A 65 5.95 -21.77 6.05
C GLU A 65 6.74 -20.59 6.67
N ARG A 66 7.12 -19.62 5.83
CA ARG A 66 7.82 -18.38 6.17
C ARG A 66 6.91 -17.17 6.27
N LEU A 67 5.59 -17.36 6.16
CA LEU A 67 4.64 -16.26 6.29
C LEU A 67 4.77 -15.64 7.69
N GLY A 68 5.24 -14.40 7.73
CA GLY A 68 5.52 -13.68 8.97
C GLY A 68 6.90 -13.96 9.59
N SER A 69 7.76 -14.80 8.99
CA SER A 69 9.12 -15.09 9.48
C SER A 69 10.24 -14.58 8.55
N ASP A 70 9.90 -14.00 7.41
CA ASP A 70 10.87 -13.40 6.51
C ASP A 70 11.19 -11.99 6.96
N GLU A 71 12.21 -11.82 7.82
CA GLU A 71 12.71 -10.51 8.25
C GLU A 71 13.15 -9.64 7.06
N SER A 72 13.49 -10.23 5.90
CA SER A 72 13.78 -9.46 4.69
C SER A 72 12.54 -8.82 4.05
N ALA A 73 11.34 -9.24 4.47
CA ALA A 73 10.07 -8.61 4.12
C ALA A 73 9.67 -7.50 5.10
N LEU A 74 10.52 -7.19 6.10
CA LEU A 74 10.31 -6.13 7.07
C LEU A 74 11.46 -5.12 6.99
N PHE A 75 11.13 -3.85 7.16
CA PHE A 75 12.09 -2.83 7.52
C PHE A 75 12.09 -2.75 9.03
N ILE A 76 13.27 -2.83 9.64
CA ILE A 76 13.45 -2.75 11.09
C ILE A 76 14.39 -1.58 11.37
N ASN A 77 13.95 -0.66 12.23
CA ASN A 77 14.78 0.40 12.79
C ASN A 77 14.50 0.46 14.29
N ASP A 78 15.42 -0.06 15.10
CA ASP A 78 15.21 -0.31 16.53
C ASP A 78 13.92 -1.12 16.80
N GLU A 79 12.93 -0.55 17.48
CA GLU A 79 11.64 -1.19 17.77
C GLU A 79 10.62 -1.04 16.64
N PHE A 80 10.89 -0.17 15.66
CA PHE A 80 9.99 0.07 14.55
C PHE A 80 10.14 -1.02 13.50
N ALA A 81 9.04 -1.73 13.23
CA ALA A 81 8.95 -2.70 12.14
C ALA A 81 7.79 -2.36 11.20
N ILE A 82 8.05 -2.36 9.90
CA ILE A 82 6.98 -2.25 8.90
C ILE A 82 7.23 -3.19 7.73
N PRO A 83 6.20 -3.83 7.17
CA PRO A 83 6.38 -4.64 5.98
C PRO A 83 6.94 -3.82 4.82
N LEU A 84 8.05 -4.29 4.25
CA LEU A 84 8.59 -3.90 2.96
C LEU A 84 7.86 -4.70 1.90
N TRP A 85 6.97 -4.03 1.20
CA TRP A 85 6.08 -4.65 0.22
C TRP A 85 6.87 -4.94 -1.05
N ASP A 86 7.89 -5.79 -0.99
CA ASP A 86 8.95 -5.88 -2.00
C ASP A 86 8.55 -6.82 -3.16
N CYS A 87 7.52 -6.43 -3.92
CA CYS A 87 7.01 -7.17 -5.08
C CYS A 87 7.17 -6.38 -6.40
N GLU A 88 7.71 -7.02 -7.43
CA GLU A 88 7.63 -6.49 -8.79
C GLU A 88 6.15 -6.40 -9.25
N PRO A 89 5.79 -5.42 -10.10
CA PRO A 89 6.66 -4.41 -10.71
C PRO A 89 7.04 -3.26 -9.76
N ARG A 90 8.31 -2.85 -9.80
CA ARG A 90 8.78 -1.61 -9.19
C ARG A 90 8.40 -0.43 -10.09
N TYR A 91 7.32 0.26 -9.74
CA TYR A 91 6.94 1.51 -10.39
C TYR A 91 7.81 2.66 -9.89
N ASP A 92 8.62 3.21 -10.78
CA ASP A 92 9.39 4.43 -10.53
C ASP A 92 9.39 5.35 -11.76
N LEU A 93 9.97 6.53 -11.59
CA LEU A 93 10.01 7.53 -12.66
C LEU A 93 10.91 7.08 -13.83
N ALA A 94 11.96 6.29 -13.59
CA ALA A 94 12.85 5.81 -14.64
C ALA A 94 12.13 4.80 -15.55
N TRP A 95 11.39 3.86 -14.94
CA TRP A 95 10.48 2.93 -15.60
C TRP A 95 9.45 3.67 -16.44
N LEU A 96 8.80 4.69 -15.88
CA LEU A 96 7.77 5.45 -16.59
C LEU A 96 8.36 6.20 -17.79
N LYS A 97 9.50 6.87 -17.60
CA LYS A 97 10.21 7.60 -18.68
C LYS A 97 10.62 6.67 -19.82
N LYS A 98 11.13 5.47 -19.51
CA LYS A 98 11.47 4.45 -20.52
C LYS A 98 10.25 4.06 -21.35
N ARG A 99 9.12 3.78 -20.71
CA ARG A 99 7.86 3.42 -21.40
C ARG A 99 7.29 4.58 -22.20
N TYR A 100 7.38 5.80 -21.67
CA TYR A 100 6.92 7.01 -22.35
C TYR A 100 7.69 7.26 -23.64
N ASN A 101 9.03 7.20 -23.59
CA ASN A 101 9.88 7.35 -24.78
C ASN A 101 9.64 6.22 -25.81
N ALA A 102 9.26 5.03 -25.35
CA ALA A 102 8.88 3.92 -26.22
C ALA A 102 7.44 4.02 -26.77
N GLY A 103 6.66 5.06 -26.45
CA GLY A 103 5.27 5.20 -26.87
C GLY A 103 4.31 4.20 -26.22
N THR A 104 4.72 3.56 -25.12
CA THR A 104 3.95 2.51 -24.41
C THR A 104 3.53 2.92 -22.99
N ALA A 105 3.70 4.19 -22.64
CA ALA A 105 3.09 4.76 -21.45
C ALA A 105 1.56 4.79 -21.65
N GLY A 106 0.83 4.08 -20.79
CA GLY A 106 -0.62 4.08 -20.81
C GLY A 106 -1.21 5.46 -20.52
N LYS A 107 -2.54 5.56 -20.43
CA LYS A 107 -3.22 6.82 -20.10
C LYS A 107 -2.91 7.26 -18.68
N PHE A 108 -2.77 8.56 -18.46
CA PHE A 108 -2.56 9.11 -17.11
C PHE A 108 -3.90 9.58 -16.51
N LEU A 109 -4.05 9.36 -15.21
CA LEU A 109 -5.13 9.90 -14.39
C LEU A 109 -4.52 10.87 -13.39
N LEU A 110 -4.64 12.16 -13.70
CA LEU A 110 -4.18 13.24 -12.82
C LEU A 110 -5.17 13.41 -11.66
N PHE A 111 -4.65 13.57 -10.45
CA PHE A 111 -5.45 13.89 -9.27
C PHE A 111 -4.71 14.88 -8.36
N TRP A 112 -5.45 15.77 -7.72
CA TRP A 112 -4.96 16.67 -6.68
C TRP A 112 -6.15 17.21 -5.88
N GLY A 113 -5.94 17.46 -4.59
CA GLY A 113 -7.01 17.83 -3.66
C GLY A 113 -7.71 16.62 -3.01
N HIS A 114 -8.47 16.89 -1.96
CA HIS A 114 -9.02 15.86 -1.05
C HIS A 114 -10.49 16.12 -0.65
N GLN A 115 -11.14 17.13 -1.22
CA GLN A 115 -12.51 17.50 -0.87
C GLN A 115 -13.50 16.42 -1.32
N LYS A 116 -14.41 16.03 -0.41
CA LYS A 116 -15.48 15.09 -0.73
C LYS A 116 -16.50 15.74 -1.66
N SER A 117 -16.88 15.00 -2.69
CA SER A 117 -17.99 15.32 -3.58
C SER A 117 -19.18 14.40 -3.31
N ALA A 118 -20.34 14.71 -3.89
CA ALA A 118 -21.55 13.88 -3.77
C ALA A 118 -21.32 12.43 -4.26
N SER A 119 -20.46 12.26 -5.27
CA SER A 119 -19.95 10.97 -5.73
C SER A 119 -18.45 10.83 -5.48
N ILE A 120 -17.95 9.60 -5.42
CA ILE A 120 -16.50 9.35 -5.30
C ILE A 120 -15.80 9.84 -6.56
N SER A 121 -14.76 10.65 -6.36
CA SER A 121 -13.95 11.23 -7.42
C SER A 121 -12.47 10.95 -7.17
N THR A 122 -11.60 11.42 -8.06
CA THR A 122 -10.15 11.26 -7.95
C THR A 122 -9.56 11.86 -6.67
N SER A 123 -10.30 12.74 -5.98
CA SER A 123 -9.95 13.24 -4.64
C SER A 123 -9.73 12.12 -3.62
N CYS A 124 -10.37 10.96 -3.79
CA CYS A 124 -10.21 9.83 -2.89
C CYS A 124 -8.81 9.19 -2.95
N LEU A 125 -8.02 9.47 -3.99
CA LEU A 125 -6.64 9.02 -4.14
C LEU A 125 -5.67 9.80 -3.22
N SER A 126 -6.06 10.99 -2.75
CA SER A 126 -5.23 11.80 -1.85
C SER A 126 -5.06 11.16 -0.48
N GLN A 127 -3.88 11.30 0.12
CA GLN A 127 -3.60 10.89 1.50
C GLN A 127 -4.42 11.68 2.53
N TRP A 128 -4.83 12.90 2.17
CA TRP A 128 -5.62 13.81 3.01
C TRP A 128 -7.12 13.53 2.95
N TYR A 129 -7.56 12.64 2.05
CA TYR A 129 -8.97 12.29 1.96
C TYR A 129 -9.43 11.57 3.23
N ALA A 130 -10.48 12.10 3.87
CA ALA A 130 -11.02 11.56 5.11
C ALA A 130 -11.71 10.19 4.90
N ALA A 131 -10.94 9.13 5.10
CA ALA A 131 -11.36 7.74 5.06
C ALA A 131 -10.62 6.99 6.16
N SER A 132 -11.36 6.60 7.20
CA SER A 132 -10.74 5.90 8.33
C SER A 132 -10.46 4.45 8.01
N PHE A 133 -9.39 3.93 8.60
CA PHE A 133 -9.00 2.53 8.55
C PHE A 133 -8.22 2.18 9.82
N TRP A 134 -8.06 0.89 10.06
CA TRP A 134 -7.35 0.35 11.22
C TRP A 134 -6.04 -0.30 10.81
N GLN A 135 -5.01 -0.16 11.64
CA GLN A 135 -3.92 -1.12 11.71
C GLN A 135 -3.81 -1.58 13.14
N ASP A 136 -3.91 -2.88 13.36
CA ASP A 136 -3.97 -3.50 14.69
C ASP A 136 -5.06 -2.83 15.54
N GLU A 137 -4.70 -2.23 16.68
CA GLU A 137 -5.63 -1.54 17.59
C GLU A 137 -5.73 -0.03 17.34
N VAL A 138 -4.97 0.51 16.38
CA VAL A 138 -4.91 1.96 16.12
C VAL A 138 -5.81 2.32 14.95
N ARG A 139 -6.74 3.26 15.19
CA ARG A 139 -7.59 3.85 14.16
C ARG A 139 -6.95 5.12 13.61
N TYR A 140 -6.81 5.18 12.29
CA TYR A 140 -6.39 6.38 11.58
C TYR A 140 -7.58 7.01 10.88
N VAL A 141 -7.69 8.34 10.90
CA VAL A 141 -8.79 9.08 10.25
C VAL A 141 -8.53 9.34 8.76
N CYS A 142 -7.27 9.31 8.35
CA CYS A 142 -6.80 9.43 6.97
C CYS A 142 -5.40 8.84 6.84
N ALA A 143 -4.90 8.73 5.61
CA ALA A 143 -3.60 8.11 5.36
C ALA A 143 -2.42 9.05 5.68
N GLU A 144 -2.62 10.38 5.71
CA GLU A 144 -1.63 11.33 6.23
C GLU A 144 -1.34 11.09 7.72
N GLN A 145 -2.37 10.87 8.53
CA GLN A 145 -2.21 10.59 9.97
C GLN A 145 -1.33 9.37 10.17
N TYR A 146 -1.61 8.30 9.43
CA TYR A 146 -0.83 7.07 9.42
C TYR A 146 0.63 7.34 9.05
N MET A 147 0.87 8.06 7.95
CA MET A 147 2.21 8.34 7.47
C MET A 147 3.04 9.09 8.52
N MET A 148 2.44 10.09 9.17
CA MET A 148 3.13 10.90 10.19
C MET A 148 3.31 10.10 11.50
N ALA A 149 2.34 9.28 11.89
CA ALA A 149 2.45 8.40 13.06
C ALA A 149 3.59 7.38 12.88
N LYS A 150 3.62 6.67 11.74
CA LYS A 150 4.73 5.74 11.42
C LYS A 150 6.08 6.43 11.30
N LYS A 151 6.09 7.71 10.93
CA LYS A 151 7.32 8.52 10.97
C LYS A 151 7.78 8.75 12.41
N ALA A 152 6.88 9.14 13.32
CA ALA A 152 7.21 9.34 14.73
C ALA A 152 7.67 8.04 15.40
N GLU A 153 6.96 6.92 15.16
CA GLU A 153 7.36 5.58 15.63
C GLU A 153 8.75 5.18 15.12
N CYS A 154 9.05 5.42 13.84
CA CYS A 154 10.34 5.09 13.22
C CYS A 154 11.53 5.78 13.90
N PHE A 155 11.32 6.93 14.55
CA PHE A 155 12.37 7.69 15.25
C PHE A 155 12.17 7.72 16.78
N GLY A 156 11.28 6.89 17.32
CA GLY A 156 11.03 6.80 18.76
C GLY A 156 10.47 8.07 19.41
N ASP A 157 9.79 8.93 18.65
CA ASP A 157 9.19 10.16 19.17
C ASP A 157 7.74 9.93 19.64
N GLU A 158 7.61 9.39 20.85
CA GLU A 158 6.32 9.06 21.46
C GLU A 158 5.44 10.30 21.70
N GLU A 159 6.03 11.44 22.08
CA GLU A 159 5.28 12.67 22.34
C GLU A 159 4.62 13.19 21.06
N THR A 160 5.38 13.27 19.96
CA THR A 160 4.83 13.69 18.67
C THR A 160 3.83 12.66 18.13
N LEU A 161 4.06 11.36 18.36
CA LEU A 161 3.13 10.30 18.00
C LEU A 161 1.76 10.50 18.66
N GLU A 162 1.70 10.72 19.97
CA GLU A 162 0.45 10.99 20.69
C GLU A 162 -0.30 12.20 20.13
N GLN A 163 0.43 13.29 19.86
CA GLN A 163 -0.13 14.51 19.26
C GLN A 163 -0.71 14.25 17.86
N ILE A 164 -0.02 13.45 17.02
CA ILE A 164 -0.48 13.08 15.68
C ILE A 164 -1.74 12.22 15.76
N LEU A 165 -1.78 11.25 16.67
CA LEU A 165 -2.94 10.36 16.86
C LEU A 165 -4.16 11.12 17.39
N ALA A 166 -3.96 12.17 18.20
CA ALA A 166 -5.03 13.05 18.67
C ALA A 166 -5.52 14.06 17.61
N ALA A 167 -4.70 14.40 16.61
CA ALA A 167 -5.05 15.35 15.57
C ALA A 167 -6.19 14.84 14.67
N LYS A 168 -7.03 15.77 14.20
CA LYS A 168 -8.16 15.46 13.29
C LYS A 168 -8.01 16.09 11.90
N ASP A 169 -7.10 17.05 11.77
CA ASP A 169 -6.84 17.79 10.55
C ASP A 169 -5.54 17.32 9.87
N PRO A 170 -5.56 16.94 8.57
CA PRO A 170 -4.36 16.52 7.85
C PRO A 170 -3.25 17.57 7.81
N ALA A 171 -3.58 18.86 7.77
CA ALA A 171 -2.55 19.90 7.75
C ALA A 171 -1.81 19.98 9.09
N GLN A 172 -2.54 19.84 10.20
CA GLN A 172 -1.96 19.70 11.54
C GLN A 172 -1.07 18.46 11.65
N MET A 173 -1.54 17.28 11.20
CA MET A 173 -0.74 16.03 11.22
C MET A 173 0.58 16.20 10.46
N LYS A 174 0.52 16.81 9.27
CA LYS A 174 1.71 17.11 8.46
C LYS A 174 2.66 18.09 9.16
N ALA A 175 2.12 19.09 9.86
CA ALA A 175 2.93 20.05 10.61
C ALA A 175 3.65 19.37 11.78
N LEU A 176 2.97 18.51 12.53
CA LEU A 176 3.55 17.69 13.60
C LEU A 176 4.61 16.73 13.09
N GLY A 177 4.35 16.04 11.96
CA GLY A 177 5.32 15.14 11.36
C GLY A 177 6.60 15.82 10.85
N ARG A 178 6.63 17.15 10.71
CA ARG A 178 7.86 17.93 10.44
C ARG A 178 8.69 18.20 11.70
N GLN A 179 8.09 18.04 12.88
CA GLN A 179 8.70 18.31 14.18
C GLN A 179 9.21 17.03 14.87
N VAL A 180 9.02 15.85 14.25
CA VAL A 180 9.53 14.56 14.76
C VAL A 180 11.01 14.67 15.10
N CYS A 181 11.32 14.42 16.37
CA CYS A 181 12.64 14.39 16.95
C CYS A 181 13.44 13.20 16.40
N GLY A 182 14.77 13.33 16.32
CA GLY A 182 15.63 12.24 15.84
C GLY A 182 15.50 11.92 14.35
N PHE A 183 14.80 12.74 13.57
CA PHE A 183 14.58 12.49 12.14
C PHE A 183 15.87 12.38 11.34
N ASP A 184 16.10 11.21 10.74
CA ASP A 184 17.12 10.96 9.72
C ASP A 184 16.46 10.78 8.34
N ALA A 185 16.81 11.66 7.41
CA ALA A 185 16.28 11.62 6.05
C ALA A 185 16.68 10.37 5.27
N LYS A 186 17.86 9.80 5.51
CA LYS A 186 18.33 8.59 4.82
C LYS A 186 17.51 7.37 5.26
N VAL A 187 17.37 7.19 6.57
CA VAL A 187 16.54 6.13 7.15
C VAL A 187 15.09 6.27 6.66
N TRP A 188 14.55 7.49 6.67
CA TRP A 188 13.20 7.71 6.15
C TRP A 188 13.07 7.45 4.65
N ASP A 189 14.08 7.79 3.85
CA ASP A 189 14.07 7.57 2.41
C ASP A 189 13.99 6.08 2.04
N GLU A 190 14.55 5.21 2.87
CA GLU A 190 14.48 3.75 2.69
C GLU A 190 13.06 3.19 2.93
N VAL A 191 12.30 3.77 3.87
CA VAL A 191 11.03 3.18 4.33
C VAL A 191 9.77 3.96 3.95
N LYS A 192 9.86 5.27 3.67
CA LYS A 192 8.69 6.15 3.45
C LYS A 192 7.74 5.63 2.37
N PHE A 193 8.27 5.04 1.31
CA PHE A 193 7.47 4.49 0.21
C PHE A 193 6.60 3.34 0.72
N SER A 194 7.19 2.43 1.50
CA SER A 194 6.48 1.31 2.10
C SER A 194 5.43 1.78 3.09
N VAL A 195 5.70 2.80 3.90
CA VAL A 195 4.71 3.42 4.80
C VAL A 195 3.47 3.88 4.03
N VAL A 196 3.64 4.66 2.96
CA VAL A 196 2.51 5.18 2.17
C VAL A 196 1.80 4.08 1.38
N LEU A 197 2.53 3.06 0.93
CA LEU A 197 1.93 1.88 0.29
C LEU A 197 1.05 1.10 1.28
N ASN A 198 1.54 0.83 2.49
CA ASN A 198 0.75 0.19 3.56
C ASN A 198 -0.50 1.02 3.88
N ALA A 199 -0.36 2.33 4.08
CA ALA A 199 -1.48 3.24 4.35
C ALA A 199 -2.52 3.21 3.23
N SER A 200 -2.06 3.24 1.98
CA SER A 200 -2.92 3.19 0.80
C SER A 200 -3.65 1.85 0.74
N TYR A 201 -2.95 0.73 0.92
CA TYR A 201 -3.58 -0.58 0.93
C TYR A 201 -4.66 -0.68 2.03
N LEU A 202 -4.34 -0.37 3.29
CA LEU A 202 -5.27 -0.45 4.41
C LEU A 202 -6.50 0.44 4.21
N LYS A 203 -6.28 1.68 3.73
CA LYS A 203 -7.36 2.60 3.38
C LYS A 203 -8.30 1.99 2.34
N PHE A 204 -7.77 1.51 1.22
CA PHE A 204 -8.59 1.02 0.13
C PHE A 204 -9.20 -0.36 0.43
N SER A 205 -8.49 -1.27 1.09
CA SER A 205 -9.01 -2.61 1.43
C SER A 205 -10.19 -2.57 2.41
N GLN A 206 -10.16 -1.62 3.36
CA GLN A 206 -11.21 -1.46 4.38
C GLN A 206 -12.36 -0.55 3.96
N ASN A 207 -12.24 0.18 2.84
CA ASN A 207 -13.27 1.07 2.33
C ASN A 207 -13.74 0.61 0.94
N ALA A 208 -14.71 -0.30 0.90
CA ALA A 208 -15.14 -0.96 -0.35
C ALA A 208 -15.47 0.00 -1.52
N PRO A 209 -16.23 1.10 -1.34
CA PRO A 209 -16.48 2.04 -2.44
C PRO A 209 -15.21 2.71 -2.98
N LEU A 210 -14.23 2.98 -2.11
CA LEU A 210 -12.94 3.54 -2.53
C LEU A 210 -12.12 2.49 -3.26
N ARG A 211 -12.10 1.25 -2.76
CA ARG A 211 -11.44 0.11 -3.41
C ARG A 211 -11.91 -0.04 -4.84
N ASP A 212 -13.22 -0.03 -5.03
CA ASP A 212 -13.83 -0.24 -6.34
C ASP A 212 -13.45 0.90 -7.29
N PHE A 213 -13.39 2.14 -6.79
CA PHE A 213 -12.88 3.27 -7.57
C PHE A 213 -11.40 3.08 -7.97
N LEU A 214 -10.54 2.64 -7.04
CA LEU A 214 -9.12 2.40 -7.33
C LEU A 214 -8.95 1.30 -8.39
N LEU A 215 -9.69 0.20 -8.28
CA LEU A 215 -9.67 -0.89 -9.26
C LEU A 215 -10.18 -0.43 -10.63
N GLN A 216 -11.23 0.41 -10.68
CA GLN A 216 -11.76 0.99 -11.92
C GLN A 216 -10.77 1.91 -12.65
N THR A 217 -9.71 2.38 -11.98
CA THR A 217 -8.63 3.10 -12.67
C THR A 217 -7.93 2.20 -13.69
N GLY A 218 -8.01 0.88 -13.56
CA GLY A 218 -7.52 -0.10 -14.53
C GLY A 218 -6.02 -0.01 -14.73
N SER A 219 -5.56 0.10 -15.97
CA SER A 219 -4.13 0.24 -16.30
C SER A 219 -3.63 1.70 -16.36
N LYS A 220 -4.45 2.68 -15.92
CA LYS A 220 -4.03 4.08 -15.93
C LYS A 220 -2.86 4.30 -14.94
N ILE A 221 -1.93 5.17 -15.33
CA ILE A 221 -0.88 5.67 -14.43
C ILE A 221 -1.51 6.75 -13.55
N LEU A 222 -1.46 6.55 -12.24
CA LEU A 222 -1.99 7.51 -11.28
C LEU A 222 -0.94 8.59 -11.05
N VAL A 223 -1.33 9.85 -11.13
CA VAL A 223 -0.40 10.98 -11.08
C VAL A 223 -0.90 12.03 -10.10
N GLU A 224 -0.16 12.22 -9.00
CA GLU A 224 -0.43 13.30 -8.06
C GLU A 224 0.06 14.63 -8.65
N ALA A 225 -0.87 15.38 -9.24
CA ALA A 225 -0.67 16.66 -9.91
C ALA A 225 -0.60 17.83 -8.91
N SER A 226 0.22 17.66 -7.87
CA SER A 226 0.48 18.69 -6.87
C SER A 226 1.56 19.66 -7.37
N PRO A 227 1.29 20.97 -7.45
CA PRO A 227 2.29 21.96 -7.87
C PRO A 227 3.38 22.22 -6.81
N VAL A 228 3.11 21.85 -5.56
CA VAL A 228 3.98 22.14 -4.40
C VAL A 228 4.72 20.93 -3.87
N ASP A 229 4.31 19.70 -4.25
CA ASP A 229 4.94 18.46 -3.79
C ASP A 229 5.79 17.84 -4.91
N LYS A 230 7.10 17.75 -4.66
CA LYS A 230 8.09 17.17 -5.60
C LYS A 230 8.49 15.73 -5.23
N ILE A 231 8.05 15.22 -4.09
CA ILE A 231 8.35 13.86 -3.65
C ILE A 231 7.17 12.96 -3.98
N TRP A 232 6.01 13.25 -3.42
CA TRP A 232 4.80 12.46 -3.61
C TRP A 232 4.09 12.81 -4.92
N GLY A 233 4.19 14.08 -5.33
CA GLY A 233 3.65 14.60 -6.59
C GLY A 233 4.67 14.87 -7.69
N ILE A 234 4.19 15.40 -8.81
CA ILE A 234 4.99 15.74 -9.99
C ILE A 234 5.55 17.18 -9.99
N GLY A 235 5.23 17.99 -8.98
CA GLY A 235 5.62 19.40 -8.90
C GLY A 235 4.98 20.29 -9.97
N LEU A 236 3.84 19.87 -10.53
CA LEU A 236 3.06 20.57 -11.55
C LEU A 236 1.56 20.38 -11.28
N GLY A 237 0.74 21.39 -11.57
CA GLY A 237 -0.72 21.31 -11.44
C GLY A 237 -1.36 20.55 -12.60
N ALA A 238 -2.59 20.04 -12.39
CA ALA A 238 -3.29 19.23 -13.41
C ALA A 238 -3.57 19.98 -14.73
N SER A 239 -3.63 21.31 -14.71
CA SER A 239 -3.83 22.18 -15.86
C SER A 239 -2.53 22.57 -16.59
N ASP A 240 -1.37 22.18 -16.07
CA ASP A 240 -0.09 22.46 -16.71
C ASP A 240 0.07 21.60 -17.97
N GLU A 241 0.50 22.19 -19.08
CA GLU A 241 0.72 21.50 -20.36
C GLU A 241 1.72 20.34 -20.23
N ASN A 242 2.65 20.41 -19.26
CA ASN A 242 3.67 19.42 -19.01
C ASN A 242 3.21 18.32 -18.03
N ALA A 243 2.02 18.42 -17.44
CA ALA A 243 1.52 17.43 -16.49
C ALA A 243 1.37 16.04 -17.11
N GLN A 244 1.14 15.97 -18.41
CA GLN A 244 1.03 14.72 -19.18
C GLN A 244 2.40 14.21 -19.71
N ASN A 245 3.50 14.88 -19.40
CA ASN A 245 4.82 14.53 -19.91
C ASN A 245 5.81 14.22 -18.76
N PRO A 246 6.09 12.94 -18.47
CA PRO A 246 6.96 12.54 -17.36
C PRO A 246 8.43 12.96 -17.58
N MET A 247 8.81 13.34 -18.81
CA MET A 247 10.13 13.91 -19.09
C MET A 247 10.28 15.35 -18.58
N LYS A 248 9.17 16.03 -18.31
CA LYS A 248 9.10 17.44 -17.88
C LYS A 248 8.69 17.62 -16.43
N TRP A 249 8.31 16.54 -15.74
CA TRP A 249 7.97 16.57 -14.32
C TRP A 249 9.14 17.04 -13.46
N ARG A 250 8.81 17.79 -12.40
CA ARG A 250 9.77 18.34 -11.43
C ARG A 250 9.75 17.57 -10.11
N GLY A 251 8.96 16.50 -10.05
CA GLY A 251 8.80 15.63 -8.89
C GLY A 251 8.76 14.15 -9.26
N GLN A 252 8.68 13.30 -8.24
CA GLN A 252 8.89 11.86 -8.36
C GLN A 252 7.60 11.04 -8.49
N ASN A 253 6.43 11.63 -8.21
CA ASN A 253 5.13 10.94 -8.26
C ASN A 253 5.05 9.66 -7.39
N LEU A 254 5.74 9.62 -6.24
CA LEU A 254 5.78 8.41 -5.41
C LEU A 254 4.39 7.95 -4.96
N LEU A 255 3.44 8.89 -4.74
CA LEU A 255 2.09 8.53 -4.31
C LEU A 255 1.34 7.78 -5.41
N GLY A 256 1.43 8.28 -6.64
CA GLY A 256 0.83 7.62 -7.80
C GLY A 256 1.29 6.18 -7.96
N PHE A 257 2.60 5.95 -7.80
CA PHE A 257 3.19 4.62 -7.84
C PHE A 257 2.77 3.74 -6.66
N ALA A 258 2.73 4.27 -5.44
CA ALA A 258 2.23 3.54 -4.27
C ALA A 258 0.77 3.09 -4.46
N LEU A 259 -0.09 3.97 -4.96
CA LEU A 259 -1.49 3.63 -5.25
C LEU A 259 -1.63 2.55 -6.34
N MET A 260 -0.79 2.58 -7.37
CA MET A 260 -0.77 1.54 -8.41
C MET A 260 -0.35 0.18 -7.83
N ARG A 261 0.64 0.15 -6.93
CA ARG A 261 1.04 -1.09 -6.25
C ARG A 261 -0.04 -1.59 -5.29
N ALA A 262 -0.74 -0.68 -4.60
CA ALA A 262 -1.87 -1.04 -3.76
C ALA A 262 -3.04 -1.63 -4.56
N ARG A 263 -3.29 -1.12 -5.78
CA ARG A 263 -4.35 -1.61 -6.69
C ARG A 263 -4.13 -3.04 -7.17
N GLU A 264 -2.88 -3.47 -7.28
CA GLU A 264 -2.50 -4.79 -7.82
C GLU A 264 -2.53 -5.92 -6.80
N ARG A 265 -3.05 -5.64 -5.59
CA ARG A 265 -3.19 -6.58 -4.49
C ARG A 265 -4.64 -6.76 -4.11
#